data_AF-A0A176RYS2-F1
#
_entry.id   AF-A0A176RYS2-F1
#
_cell.length_a   1.000
_cell.length_b   1.000
_cell.length_c   1.000
_cell.angle_alpha   90.00
_cell.angle_beta   90.00
_cell.angle_gamma   90.00
#
_symmetry.space_group_name_H-M   'P 1'
#
loop_
_entity.id
_entity.type
_entity.pdbx_description
1 polymer ?
#
loop_
_entity_poly.entity_id
_entity_poly.type
_entity_poly.pdbx_seq_one_letter_code
_entity_poly.pdbx_strand_id
1 'polypeptide(L)'
;QVTRQLNEQGMLYSTEDSVAAIALLSELRKSGLVTGEARLCVNGEEMTAIEAAQLKVPIESIDVLSGVAAVEVTRLHEEDWTRFADNFPIGIRFVNADNSEIQYVRAGDCIELVISLPKGYQTGDIVHVALPPCLSWIRGGVKLFSLDFEGEEVLRIPLLVTSQIEGQEHFAICVRNMFQEERASSRSLLIK
;
A
#
# COMPACT_ATOMS: atom_id res chain seq x y z
N GLN A 1 -2.25 -5.99 -23.40
CA GLN A 1 -2.78 -4.61 -23.47
C GLN A 1 -2.71 -4.05 -22.07
N VAL A 2 -1.74 -3.18 -21.79
CA VAL A 2 -1.46 -2.62 -20.45
C VAL A 2 -2.65 -1.81 -19.92
N THR A 3 -3.44 -1.22 -20.81
CA THR A 3 -4.70 -0.51 -20.46
C THR A 3 -5.78 -1.41 -19.88
N ARG A 4 -5.68 -2.74 -20.04
CA ARG A 4 -6.60 -3.72 -19.43
C ARG A 4 -6.21 -4.10 -18.00
N GLN A 5 -5.01 -3.69 -17.56
CA GLN A 5 -4.50 -3.88 -16.19
C GLN A 5 -4.73 -2.66 -15.31
N LEU A 6 -5.13 -1.52 -15.90
CA LEU A 6 -5.73 -0.42 -15.17
C LEU A 6 -7.14 -0.85 -14.79
N ASN A 7 -7.44 -0.93 -13.50
CA ASN A 7 -8.82 -1.10 -13.04
C ASN A 7 -9.66 0.14 -13.44
N GLU A 8 -10.96 0.15 -13.12
CA GLU A 8 -11.87 1.27 -13.41
C GLU A 8 -11.41 2.62 -12.83
N GLN A 9 -10.42 2.61 -11.92
CA GLN A 9 -9.86 3.79 -11.25
C GLN A 9 -8.44 4.14 -11.73
N GLY A 10 -7.87 3.42 -12.71
CA GLY A 10 -6.56 3.75 -13.30
C GLY A 10 -5.35 3.45 -12.41
N MET A 11 -5.46 2.55 -11.44
CA MET A 11 -4.39 2.25 -10.49
C MET A 11 -3.43 1.17 -11.02
N LEU A 12 -2.12 1.36 -10.83
CA LEU A 12 -1.08 0.35 -11.10
C LEU A 12 -0.63 -0.25 -9.76
N TYR A 13 -0.97 -1.51 -9.50
CA TYR A 13 -0.77 -2.12 -8.18
C TYR A 13 0.49 -2.98 -8.04
N SER A 14 1.17 -3.30 -9.15
CA SER A 14 2.40 -4.11 -9.10
C SER A 14 3.61 -3.41 -9.71
N THR A 15 4.79 -3.89 -9.32
CA THR A 15 6.06 -3.50 -9.95
C THR A 15 6.05 -3.82 -11.45
N GLU A 16 5.43 -4.94 -11.85
CA GLU A 16 5.28 -5.32 -13.26
C GLU A 16 4.41 -4.33 -14.03
N ASP A 17 3.27 -3.92 -13.44
CA ASP A 17 2.38 -2.92 -14.03
C ASP A 17 3.08 -1.57 -14.16
N SER A 18 3.87 -1.20 -13.16
CA SER A 18 4.68 0.02 -13.19
C SER A 18 5.72 -0.02 -14.32
N VAL A 19 6.41 -1.15 -14.49
CA VAL A 19 7.39 -1.35 -15.59
C VAL A 19 6.69 -1.33 -16.94
N ALA A 20 5.53 -1.97 -17.07
CA ALA A 20 4.76 -2.00 -18.31
C ALA A 20 4.24 -0.60 -18.69
N ALA A 21 3.77 0.17 -17.71
CA ALA A 21 3.36 1.56 -17.90
C ALA A 21 4.53 2.46 -18.31
N ILE A 22 5.70 2.33 -17.64
CA ILE A 22 6.92 3.06 -18.00
C ILE A 22 7.34 2.73 -19.43
N ALA A 23 7.34 1.44 -19.82
CA ALA A 23 7.69 1.01 -21.17
C ALA A 23 6.73 1.60 -22.21
N LEU A 24 5.41 1.56 -21.93
CA LEU A 24 4.39 2.15 -22.80
C LEU A 24 4.59 3.67 -22.97
N LEU A 25 4.73 4.41 -21.87
CA LEU A 25 4.92 5.87 -21.90
C LEU A 25 6.22 6.25 -22.63
N SER A 26 7.27 5.45 -22.48
CA SER A 26 8.54 5.63 -23.20
C SER A 26 8.37 5.49 -24.71
N GLU A 27 7.64 4.48 -25.19
CA GLU A 27 7.37 4.28 -26.61
C GLU A 27 6.37 5.31 -27.18
N LEU A 28 5.38 5.74 -26.40
CA LEU A 28 4.48 6.85 -26.76
C LEU A 28 5.25 8.16 -26.95
N ARG A 29 6.26 8.41 -26.12
CA ARG A 29 7.16 9.56 -26.29
C ARG A 29 8.03 9.43 -27.54
N LYS A 30 8.63 8.26 -27.79
CA LYS A 30 9.48 8.02 -28.97
C LYS A 30 8.71 8.10 -30.29
N SER A 31 7.46 7.67 -30.31
CA SER A 31 6.59 7.73 -31.49
C SER A 31 6.06 9.13 -31.80
N GLY A 32 6.36 10.13 -30.96
CA GLY A 32 5.86 11.50 -31.13
C GLY A 32 4.37 11.62 -30.86
N LEU A 33 3.76 10.66 -30.15
CA LEU A 33 2.35 10.72 -29.76
C LEU A 33 2.15 11.62 -28.54
N VAL A 34 3.13 11.72 -27.65
CA VAL A 34 3.11 12.69 -26.54
C VAL A 34 4.12 13.78 -26.86
N THR A 35 3.67 14.83 -27.53
CA THR A 35 4.46 16.03 -27.82
C THR A 35 4.01 17.18 -26.94
N GLY A 36 4.94 18.09 -26.61
CA GLY A 36 4.63 19.29 -25.84
C GLY A 36 3.74 20.32 -26.57
N GLU A 37 3.30 19.99 -27.80
CA GLU A 37 2.56 20.88 -28.70
C GLU A 37 1.04 20.73 -28.59
N ALA A 38 0.54 19.81 -27.77
CA ALA A 38 -0.91 19.68 -27.55
C ALA A 38 -1.50 20.98 -26.99
N ARG A 39 -2.68 21.36 -27.51
CA ARG A 39 -3.46 22.50 -26.98
C ARG A 39 -4.43 22.01 -25.94
N LEU A 40 -4.39 22.63 -24.77
CA LEU A 40 -5.17 22.32 -23.59
C LEU A 40 -5.99 23.53 -23.18
N CYS A 41 -7.12 23.29 -22.54
CA CYS A 41 -7.83 24.26 -21.72
C CYS A 41 -7.68 23.81 -20.27
N VAL A 42 -6.90 24.53 -19.47
CA VAL A 42 -6.65 24.21 -18.06
C VAL A 42 -7.34 25.27 -17.21
N ASN A 43 -8.26 24.87 -16.32
CA ASN A 43 -9.07 25.77 -15.51
C ASN A 43 -9.80 26.87 -16.33
N GLY A 44 -10.16 26.57 -17.59
CA GLY A 44 -10.81 27.52 -18.50
C GLY A 44 -9.87 28.39 -19.33
N GLU A 45 -8.54 28.28 -19.14
CA GLU A 45 -7.54 29.02 -19.92
C GLU A 45 -6.87 28.14 -20.98
N GLU A 46 -6.86 28.61 -22.22
CA GLU A 46 -6.19 27.90 -23.32
C GLU A 46 -4.66 28.08 -23.25
N MET A 47 -3.92 26.98 -23.34
CA MET A 47 -2.47 26.96 -23.33
C MET A 47 -1.91 25.70 -24.00
N THR A 48 -0.60 25.62 -24.17
CA THR A 48 0.11 24.41 -24.62
C THR A 48 0.38 23.44 -23.46
N ALA A 49 0.62 22.17 -23.77
CA ALA A 49 1.01 21.18 -22.77
C ALA A 49 2.31 21.54 -22.01
N ILE A 50 3.25 22.24 -22.67
CA ILE A 50 4.48 22.73 -22.02
C ILE A 50 4.15 23.82 -20.99
N GLU A 51 3.27 24.76 -21.33
CA GLU A 51 2.84 25.82 -20.41
C GLU A 51 2.07 25.24 -19.23
N ALA A 52 1.16 24.29 -19.50
CA ALA A 52 0.40 23.59 -18.46
C ALA A 52 1.31 22.85 -17.47
N ALA A 53 2.38 22.20 -17.96
CA ALA A 53 3.34 21.49 -17.12
C ALA A 53 4.17 22.39 -16.18
N GLN A 54 4.19 23.71 -16.44
CA GLN A 54 4.90 24.70 -15.63
C GLN A 54 3.98 25.46 -14.66
N LEU A 55 2.67 25.20 -14.70
CA LEU A 55 1.73 25.82 -13.79
C LEU A 55 2.05 25.46 -12.33
N LYS A 56 1.99 26.47 -11.47
CA LYS A 56 2.14 26.31 -10.00
C LYS A 56 0.83 26.45 -9.25
N VAL A 57 -0.26 26.61 -9.98
CA VAL A 57 -1.62 26.70 -9.42
C VAL A 57 -2.25 25.31 -9.38
N PRO A 58 -3.18 25.06 -8.45
CA PRO A 58 -3.98 23.84 -8.47
C PRO A 58 -4.71 23.68 -9.80
N ILE A 59 -4.65 22.49 -10.38
CA ILE A 59 -5.39 22.16 -11.61
C ILE A 59 -6.69 21.48 -11.21
N GLU A 60 -7.81 22.11 -11.53
CA GLU A 60 -9.17 21.65 -11.21
C GLU A 60 -9.85 20.99 -12.42
N SER A 61 -9.51 21.45 -13.64
CA SER A 61 -10.00 20.88 -14.89
C SER A 61 -8.96 20.94 -16.00
N ILE A 62 -9.00 19.95 -16.90
CA ILE A 62 -8.18 19.89 -18.11
C ILE A 62 -9.06 19.36 -19.26
N ASP A 63 -9.19 20.14 -20.33
CA ASP A 63 -9.75 19.67 -21.60
C ASP A 63 -8.65 19.65 -22.66
N VAL A 64 -8.57 18.57 -23.45
CA VAL A 64 -7.67 18.49 -24.60
C VAL A 64 -8.38 19.05 -25.82
N LEU A 65 -7.95 20.23 -26.28
CA LEU A 65 -8.54 20.90 -27.45
C LEU A 65 -7.99 20.30 -28.76
N SER A 66 -6.70 19.95 -28.79
CA SER A 66 -6.08 19.26 -29.93
C SER A 66 -4.77 18.57 -29.54
N GLY A 67 -4.44 17.46 -30.21
CA GLY A 67 -3.26 16.66 -29.91
C GLY A 67 -3.52 15.62 -28.81
N VAL A 68 -2.46 15.22 -28.12
CA VAL A 68 -2.50 14.23 -27.03
C VAL A 68 -1.65 14.76 -25.88
N ALA A 69 -2.20 14.73 -24.67
CA ALA A 69 -1.49 15.10 -23.44
C ALA A 69 -1.54 13.97 -22.42
N ALA A 70 -0.41 13.74 -21.77
CA ALA A 70 -0.32 12.88 -20.60
C ALA A 70 -0.61 13.71 -19.35
N VAL A 71 -1.51 13.22 -18.50
CA VAL A 71 -1.89 13.86 -17.24
C VAL A 71 -1.58 12.90 -16.10
N GLU A 72 -0.88 13.40 -15.09
CA GLU A 72 -0.65 12.68 -13.83
C GLU A 72 -1.49 13.31 -12.74
N VAL A 73 -2.24 12.49 -12.00
CA VAL A 73 -3.00 12.94 -10.84
C VAL A 73 -2.42 12.29 -9.60
N THR A 74 -1.79 13.08 -8.75
CA THR A 74 -1.38 12.66 -7.41
C THR A 74 -2.46 13.05 -6.42
N ARG A 75 -3.00 12.08 -5.68
CA ARG A 75 -3.97 12.33 -4.61
C ARG A 75 -3.47 11.71 -3.31
N LEU A 76 -3.72 12.39 -2.20
CA LEU A 76 -3.66 11.75 -0.89
C LEU A 76 -4.88 10.85 -0.78
N HIS A 77 -4.65 9.56 -0.57
CA HIS A 77 -5.71 8.59 -0.34
C HIS A 77 -5.59 8.12 1.11
N GLU A 78 -6.58 8.49 1.92
CA GLU A 78 -6.69 8.02 3.30
C GLU A 78 -7.66 6.84 3.35
N GLU A 79 -7.20 5.72 3.89
CA GLU A 79 -8.01 4.51 4.05
C GLU A 79 -8.31 4.25 5.52
N ASP A 80 -9.60 4.09 5.82
CA ASP A 80 -10.04 3.62 7.13
C ASP A 80 -10.00 2.10 7.15
N TRP A 81 -8.96 1.55 7.79
CA TRP A 81 -8.79 0.10 7.95
C TRP A 81 -9.92 -0.55 8.76
N THR A 82 -10.87 0.17 9.34
CA THR A 82 -12.02 -0.45 10.02
C THR A 82 -13.18 -0.80 9.09
N ARG A 83 -13.12 -0.39 7.82
CA ARG A 83 -14.25 -0.47 6.87
C ARG A 83 -13.93 -1.28 5.61
N PHE A 84 -13.54 -2.54 5.78
CA PHE A 84 -13.44 -3.46 4.63
C PHE A 84 -14.82 -4.03 4.28
N ALA A 85 -15.13 -4.06 2.98
CA ALA A 85 -16.40 -4.58 2.46
C ALA A 85 -16.55 -6.09 2.71
N ASP A 86 -15.43 -6.80 2.60
CA ASP A 86 -15.28 -8.20 2.91
C ASP A 86 -14.27 -8.36 4.06
N ASN A 87 -14.46 -9.40 4.88
CA ASN A 87 -13.58 -9.69 6.00
C ASN A 87 -13.09 -11.14 5.88
N PHE A 88 -12.06 -11.35 5.06
CA PHE A 88 -11.47 -12.68 4.96
C PHE A 88 -10.77 -13.04 6.29
N PRO A 89 -10.81 -14.30 6.73
CA PRO A 89 -10.26 -14.65 8.04
C PRO A 89 -8.73 -14.55 8.03
N ILE A 90 -8.18 -13.81 9.00
CA ILE A 90 -6.75 -13.81 9.35
C ILE A 90 -6.58 -14.28 10.80
N GLY A 91 -5.54 -15.05 11.06
CA GLY A 91 -5.14 -15.46 12.42
C GLY A 91 -3.92 -14.65 12.86
N ILE A 92 -4.00 -14.06 14.06
CA ILE A 92 -2.91 -13.25 14.63
C ILE A 92 -2.63 -13.76 16.04
N ARG A 93 -1.37 -14.01 16.35
CA ARG A 93 -0.92 -14.42 17.68
C ARG A 93 0.51 -13.97 17.95
N PHE A 94 0.82 -13.75 19.23
CA PHE A 94 2.20 -13.55 19.68
C PHE A 94 2.72 -14.83 20.29
N VAL A 95 3.94 -15.23 19.92
CA VAL A 95 4.59 -16.42 20.46
C VAL A 95 6.00 -16.12 20.95
N ASN A 96 6.48 -16.89 21.91
CA ASN A 96 7.86 -16.84 22.38
C ASN A 96 8.77 -17.74 21.54
N ALA A 97 10.05 -17.83 21.91
CA ALA A 97 11.02 -18.70 21.25
C ALA A 97 10.59 -20.18 21.23
N ASP A 98 9.81 -20.64 22.22
CA ASP A 98 9.27 -22.00 22.30
C ASP A 98 7.92 -22.15 21.57
N ASN A 99 7.53 -21.17 20.76
CA ASN A 99 6.28 -21.13 19.99
C ASN A 99 5.00 -21.21 20.87
N SER A 100 5.13 -20.92 22.16
CA SER A 100 4.02 -20.83 23.11
C SER A 100 3.39 -19.44 23.06
N GLU A 101 2.07 -19.38 23.16
CA GLU A 101 1.33 -18.12 23.12
C GLU A 101 1.66 -17.25 24.33
N ILE A 102 1.91 -15.97 24.09
CA ILE A 102 2.34 -15.03 25.11
C ILE A 102 1.15 -14.21 25.61
N GLN A 103 0.99 -14.15 26.92
CA GLN A 103 0.03 -13.26 27.58
C GLN A 103 0.67 -12.01 28.19
N TYR A 104 1.97 -12.06 28.51
CA TYR A 104 2.71 -10.98 29.17
C TYR A 104 4.12 -10.87 28.62
N VAL A 105 4.60 -9.64 28.47
CA VAL A 105 5.96 -9.35 27.98
C VAL A 105 6.68 -8.36 28.89
N ARG A 106 8.01 -8.41 28.88
CA ARG A 106 8.88 -7.46 29.59
C ARG A 106 9.78 -6.75 28.60
N ALA A 107 10.20 -5.54 28.95
CA ALA A 107 11.20 -4.81 28.18
C ALA A 107 12.49 -5.65 28.06
N GLY A 108 12.97 -5.80 26.83
CA GLY A 108 14.10 -6.66 26.47
C GLY A 108 13.71 -8.03 25.90
N ASP A 109 12.44 -8.45 26.01
CA ASP A 109 11.99 -9.73 25.47
C ASP A 109 11.96 -9.69 23.92
N CYS A 110 12.38 -10.81 23.32
CA CYS A 110 12.21 -11.08 21.90
C CYS A 110 11.00 -12.02 21.71
N ILE A 111 10.04 -11.57 20.91
CA ILE A 111 8.80 -12.30 20.62
C ILE A 111 8.60 -12.39 19.11
N GLU A 112 7.73 -13.30 18.66
CA GLU A 112 7.31 -13.36 17.26
C GLU A 112 5.83 -13.00 17.13
N LEU A 113 5.54 -12.06 16.23
CA LEU A 113 4.20 -11.83 15.71
C LEU A 113 3.96 -12.82 14.57
N VAL A 114 3.00 -13.72 14.76
CA VAL A 114 2.63 -14.74 13.77
C VAL A 114 1.30 -14.34 13.14
N ILE A 115 1.31 -14.18 11.83
CA ILE A 115 0.14 -13.84 11.02
C ILE A 115 -0.11 -15.00 10.08
N SER A 116 -1.33 -15.50 10.04
CA SER A 116 -1.72 -16.68 9.26
C SER A 116 -2.93 -16.38 8.38
N LEU A 117 -2.97 -17.06 7.23
CA LEU A 117 -4.04 -17.01 6.24
C LEU A 117 -4.76 -18.36 6.21
N PRO A 118 -5.76 -18.63 7.08
CA PRO A 118 -6.45 -19.92 7.16
C PRO A 118 -7.12 -20.42 5.87
N LYS A 119 -7.35 -19.52 4.91
CA LYS A 119 -7.88 -19.86 3.58
C LYS A 119 -6.80 -20.02 2.51
N GLY A 120 -5.54 -20.13 2.93
CA GLY A 120 -4.37 -20.19 2.05
C GLY A 120 -3.93 -18.82 1.55
N TYR A 121 -2.68 -18.78 1.10
CA TYR A 121 -2.06 -17.65 0.40
C TYR A 121 -2.67 -17.48 -0.99
N GLN A 122 -2.83 -16.23 -1.42
CA GLN A 122 -3.06 -15.86 -2.80
C GLN A 122 -1.98 -14.91 -3.29
N THR A 123 -1.59 -15.03 -4.55
CA THR A 123 -0.61 -14.14 -5.18
C THR A 123 -0.99 -12.69 -4.93
N GLY A 124 -0.06 -11.91 -4.37
CA GLY A 124 -0.27 -10.51 -4.03
C GLY A 124 -0.80 -10.25 -2.62
N ASP A 125 -0.98 -11.27 -1.78
CA ASP A 125 -1.29 -11.06 -0.37
C ASP A 125 -0.11 -10.37 0.35
N ILE A 126 -0.38 -9.19 0.89
CA ILE A 126 0.57 -8.37 1.64
C ILE A 126 -0.04 -8.04 3.00
N VAL A 127 0.81 -8.01 4.03
CA VAL A 127 0.43 -7.49 5.33
C VAL A 127 1.05 -6.13 5.59
N HIS A 128 0.24 -5.23 6.16
CA HIS A 128 0.62 -3.96 6.74
C HIS A 128 0.52 -4.06 8.26
N VAL A 129 1.59 -3.71 8.96
CA VAL A 129 1.67 -3.76 10.41
C VAL A 129 1.99 -2.39 10.96
N ALA A 130 1.13 -1.90 11.85
CA ALA A 130 1.35 -0.72 12.67
C ALA A 130 1.56 -1.18 14.13
N LEU A 131 2.83 -1.24 14.54
CA LEU A 131 3.25 -1.64 15.88
C LEU A 131 2.99 -0.53 16.90
N PRO A 132 2.73 -0.90 18.15
CA PRO A 132 2.62 0.04 19.24
C PRO A 132 4.00 0.59 19.66
N PRO A 133 4.06 1.68 20.44
CA PRO A 133 5.30 2.24 20.96
C PRO A 133 6.20 1.21 21.67
N CYS A 134 5.62 0.26 22.41
CA CYS A 134 6.36 -0.75 23.16
C CYS A 134 7.01 -1.86 22.33
N LEU A 135 6.69 -2.02 21.04
CA LEU A 135 7.24 -3.08 20.18
C LEU A 135 7.98 -2.54 18.96
N SER A 136 9.14 -3.08 18.65
CA SER A 136 9.91 -2.70 17.46
C SER A 136 10.27 -3.92 16.64
N TRP A 137 10.19 -3.80 15.31
CA TRP A 137 10.65 -4.86 14.42
C TRP A 137 12.18 -4.94 14.42
N ILE A 138 12.73 -6.11 14.76
CA ILE A 138 14.18 -6.29 14.98
C ILE A 138 15.00 -5.97 13.72
N ARG A 139 14.46 -6.22 12.52
CA ARG A 139 15.19 -6.01 11.26
C ARG A 139 15.08 -4.60 10.69
N GLY A 140 14.10 -3.80 11.10
CA GLY A 140 13.79 -2.53 10.44
C GLY A 140 13.83 -1.31 11.36
N GLY A 141 13.68 -1.48 12.69
CA GLY A 141 13.54 -0.35 13.61
C GLY A 141 12.31 0.55 13.37
N VAL A 142 11.45 0.20 12.40
CA VAL A 142 10.27 0.97 12.00
C VAL A 142 9.03 0.42 12.70
N LYS A 143 8.08 1.31 13.05
CA LYS A 143 6.79 0.94 13.65
C LYS A 143 5.71 0.62 12.63
N LEU A 144 5.82 1.18 11.43
CA LEU A 144 4.92 0.94 10.32
C LEU A 144 5.70 0.29 9.19
N PHE A 145 5.30 -0.90 8.76
CA PHE A 145 5.95 -1.61 7.68
C PHE A 145 4.99 -2.55 6.96
N SER A 146 5.41 -3.00 5.78
CA SER A 146 4.66 -3.95 4.96
C SER A 146 5.54 -5.12 4.56
N LEU A 147 4.97 -6.32 4.52
CA LEU A 147 5.67 -7.55 4.16
C LEU A 147 4.81 -8.39 3.22
N ASP A 148 5.43 -8.99 2.22
CA ASP A 148 4.83 -10.04 1.40
C ASP A 148 4.87 -11.36 2.20
N PHE A 149 3.87 -12.20 1.98
CA PHE A 149 3.88 -13.57 2.48
C PHE A 149 4.77 -14.50 1.65
N GLU A 150 5.24 -14.07 0.47
CA GLU A 150 6.21 -14.78 -0.39
C GLU A 150 5.78 -16.20 -0.78
N GLY A 151 4.47 -16.44 -0.90
CA GLY A 151 3.93 -17.77 -1.20
C GLY A 151 3.54 -18.60 0.03
N GLU A 152 3.88 -18.14 1.23
CA GLU A 152 3.62 -18.85 2.48
C GLU A 152 2.25 -18.47 3.09
N GLU A 153 1.65 -19.39 3.83
CA GLU A 153 0.38 -19.13 4.52
C GLU A 153 0.57 -18.48 5.89
N VAL A 154 1.81 -18.45 6.37
CA VAL A 154 2.18 -17.98 7.70
C VAL A 154 3.43 -17.10 7.62
N LEU A 155 3.29 -15.87 8.09
CA LEU A 155 4.39 -14.94 8.25
C LEU A 155 4.78 -14.84 9.73
N ARG A 156 6.08 -14.93 10.01
CA ARG A 156 6.66 -14.75 11.35
C ARG A 156 7.54 -13.52 11.38
N ILE A 157 7.17 -12.56 12.22
CA ILE A 157 7.84 -11.26 12.31
C ILE A 157 8.49 -11.16 13.69
N PRO A 158 9.83 -11.14 13.78
CA PRO A 158 10.53 -11.04 15.06
C PRO A 158 10.50 -9.61 15.61
N LEU A 159 9.95 -9.45 16.81
CA LEU A 159 9.76 -8.18 17.49
C LEU A 159 10.57 -8.13 18.79
N LEU A 160 11.05 -6.95 19.13
CA LEU A 160 11.67 -6.62 20.40
C LEU A 160 10.72 -5.76 21.21
N VAL A 161 10.55 -6.09 22.49
CA VAL A 161 9.81 -5.28 23.45
C VAL A 161 10.74 -4.20 23.97
N THR A 162 10.52 -2.96 23.57
CA THR A 162 11.45 -1.84 23.82
C THR A 162 11.15 -1.05 25.08
N SER A 163 9.92 -1.12 25.58
CA SER A 163 9.52 -0.42 26.81
C SER A 163 8.49 -1.22 27.58
N GLN A 164 8.31 -0.85 28.84
CA GLN A 164 7.21 -1.37 29.65
C GLN A 164 5.89 -0.82 29.09
N ILE A 165 4.86 -1.67 29.02
CA ILE A 165 3.54 -1.26 28.55
C ILE A 165 2.84 -0.52 29.69
N GLU A 166 2.55 0.75 29.50
CA GLU A 166 1.77 1.55 30.44
C GLU A 166 0.30 1.52 30.03
N GLY A 167 -0.46 0.56 30.57
CA GLY A 167 -1.90 0.47 30.34
C GLY A 167 -2.28 -0.40 29.14
N GLN A 168 -2.99 0.18 28.16
CA GLN A 168 -3.39 -0.52 26.94
C GLN A 168 -2.81 0.20 25.74
N GLU A 169 -2.00 -0.49 24.95
CA GLU A 169 -1.49 0.02 23.69
C GLU A 169 -2.22 -0.63 22.51
N HIS A 170 -2.57 0.19 21.52
CA HIS A 170 -3.23 -0.25 20.31
C HIS A 170 -2.20 -0.61 19.25
N PHE A 171 -2.47 -1.68 18.51
CA PHE A 171 -1.76 -1.97 17.28
C PHE A 171 -2.75 -2.46 16.22
N ALA A 172 -2.38 -2.30 14.96
CA ALA A 172 -3.22 -2.65 13.83
C ALA A 172 -2.46 -3.52 12.84
N ILE A 173 -3.16 -4.53 12.34
CA ILE A 173 -2.71 -5.38 11.24
C ILE A 173 -3.78 -5.31 10.16
N CYS A 174 -3.36 -5.04 8.94
CA CYS A 174 -4.20 -5.07 7.76
C CYS A 174 -3.56 -6.03 6.76
N VAL A 175 -4.27 -7.07 6.35
CA VAL A 175 -3.86 -7.92 5.24
C VAL A 175 -4.75 -7.61 4.05
N ARG A 176 -4.15 -7.42 2.88
CA ARG A 176 -4.88 -7.18 1.63
C ARG A 176 -4.17 -7.83 0.46
N ASN A 177 -4.92 -8.06 -0.60
CA ASN A 177 -4.36 -8.50 -1.86
C ASN A 177 -4.13 -7.32 -2.81
N MET A 178 -2.96 -7.25 -3.45
CA MET A 178 -2.63 -6.20 -4.42
C MET A 178 -3.48 -6.25 -5.71
N PHE A 179 -4.02 -7.42 -6.06
CA PHE A 179 -4.73 -7.64 -7.32
C PHE A 179 -6.24 -7.81 -7.14
N GLN A 180 -6.70 -8.09 -5.92
CA GLN A 180 -8.10 -8.29 -5.58
C GLN A 180 -8.47 -7.50 -4.33
N GLU A 181 -9.00 -6.28 -4.52
CA GLU A 181 -9.33 -5.34 -3.43
C GLU A 181 -10.36 -5.90 -2.43
N GLU A 182 -11.25 -6.78 -2.88
CA GLU A 182 -12.22 -7.49 -2.03
C GLU A 182 -11.55 -8.41 -1.01
N ARG A 183 -10.34 -8.91 -1.29
CA ARG A 183 -9.59 -9.74 -0.35
C ARG A 183 -8.79 -8.84 0.60
N ALA A 184 -9.50 -8.26 1.56
CA ALA A 184 -8.91 -7.47 2.62
C ALA A 184 -9.48 -7.85 4.00
N SER A 185 -8.68 -7.67 5.04
CA SER A 185 -9.09 -7.87 6.42
C SER A 185 -8.17 -7.09 7.33
N SER A 186 -8.73 -6.54 8.41
CA SER A 186 -7.95 -5.94 9.47
C SER A 186 -8.35 -6.43 10.84
N ARG A 187 -7.38 -6.30 11.74
CA ARG A 187 -7.54 -6.56 13.16
C ARG A 187 -6.81 -5.45 13.89
N SER A 188 -7.57 -4.71 14.69
CA SER A 188 -7.02 -3.88 15.75
C SER A 188 -7.02 -4.70 17.03
N LEU A 189 -5.89 -4.72 17.71
CA LEU A 189 -5.67 -5.52 18.90
C LEU A 189 -5.09 -4.63 20.00
N LEU A 190 -5.31 -5.07 21.24
CA LEU A 190 -4.85 -4.39 22.44
C LEU A 190 -3.80 -5.24 23.12
N ILE A 191 -2.67 -4.62 23.47
CA ILE A 191 -1.63 -5.25 24.28
C ILE A 191 -1.67 -4.61 25.68
N LYS A 192 -1.56 -5.45 26.70
CA LYS A 192 -1.57 -5.11 28.13
C LYS A 192 -0.32 -5.66 28.81
#